data_AF-A0A838DVL4-F1
#
_entry.id   AF-A0A838DVL4-F1
#
_cell.length_a   1.000
_cell.length_b   1.000
_cell.length_c   1.000
_cell.angle_alpha   90.00
_cell.angle_beta   90.00
_cell.angle_gamma   90.00
#
_symmetry.space_group_name_H-M   'P 1'
#
loop_
_entity.id
_entity.type
_entity.pdbx_description
1 polymer ?
#
loop_
_entity_poly.entity_id
_entity_poly.type
_entity_poly.pdbx_seq_one_letter_code
_entity_poly.pdbx_strand_id
1 'polypeptide(L)'
;MITELSGKRMLENFRTTYSIQRWSGLVQWGGLIAAACILIWASGGFPPFLVQVLPHIPVLWKDQGPRILLPLAGLVVFCATLLAAWGLLIFAAWKLIRHALQYRHEQQRFEEELLQAERQAMHDAQQMAAQSAHAAHPPPSPPAQPVARPQRVAAAAAPSVSPSPPALRAFRTPPASYPARATMNGRAAVEEAYPMQALPPVDDRGLAEYPTRIIFPAQRRTSAGQPARTVPLSSEPPGSAPSSSSQQSEPGILRLVVGSATDPGLKRKQKPNEDNLLAMQGMRTHDGQPFGLFVVADGMGGHSNGREASRLVIQTFNDIAMPALLNSVETDDAYFTDLLLDGLQHANLLLHQRNKAQNADMGTTMTAALLFGARAYVVNVGDSRTYLHRPSEGLSKITRDHSVVARLVDEGSITPEDVYTHPKRNQIYRCMGEKGAVDADAFSVSLQAGDKLLLCSDGLWEMVRDPQIERILGLASDPAQNSQHLIQAALDGGGEDNVTVVVAQVMQIPTL
;
A
#
# COMPACT_ATOMS: atom_id res chain seq x y z
N MET A 1 17.21 27.73 -11.10
CA MET A 1 18.58 27.24 -11.39
C MET A 1 18.88 25.87 -10.77
N ILE A 2 18.59 25.62 -9.48
CA ILE A 2 18.85 24.31 -8.84
C ILE A 2 17.92 23.19 -9.37
N THR A 3 16.67 23.51 -9.67
CA THR A 3 15.69 22.60 -10.30
C THR A 3 16.06 22.21 -11.74
N GLU A 4 16.65 23.13 -12.49
CA GLU A 4 17.04 22.93 -13.89
C GLU A 4 18.33 22.09 -14.03
N LEU A 5 19.25 22.23 -13.08
CA LEU A 5 20.48 21.41 -12.97
C LEU A 5 20.18 19.98 -12.50
N SER A 6 19.15 19.79 -11.67
CA SER A 6 18.70 18.47 -11.23
C SER A 6 18.04 17.68 -12.37
N GLY A 7 17.18 18.33 -13.19
CA GLY A 7 16.55 17.70 -14.35
C GLY A 7 17.54 17.26 -15.43
N LYS A 8 18.58 18.06 -15.71
CA LYS A 8 19.62 17.70 -16.69
C LYS A 8 20.49 16.52 -16.23
N ARG A 9 20.85 16.45 -14.94
CA ARG A 9 21.57 15.30 -14.37
C ARG A 9 20.70 14.04 -14.34
N MET A 10 19.40 14.17 -14.10
CA MET A 10 18.46 13.05 -14.14
C MET A 10 18.33 12.47 -15.56
N LEU A 11 18.23 13.33 -16.59
CA LEU A 11 18.20 12.93 -18.00
C LEU A 11 19.52 12.32 -18.50
N GLU A 12 20.67 12.83 -18.04
CA GLU A 12 21.99 12.23 -18.33
C GLU A 12 22.13 10.87 -17.66
N ASN A 13 21.75 10.73 -16.39
CA ASN A 13 21.74 9.44 -15.71
C ASN A 13 20.79 8.45 -16.39
N PHE A 14 19.62 8.90 -16.85
CA PHE A 14 18.67 8.05 -17.59
C PHE A 14 19.23 7.58 -18.93
N ARG A 15 19.89 8.46 -19.70
CA ARG A 15 20.59 8.10 -20.94
C ARG A 15 21.74 7.13 -20.69
N THR A 16 22.46 7.32 -19.59
CA THR A 16 23.60 6.47 -19.22
C THR A 16 23.11 5.07 -18.85
N THR A 17 22.08 4.95 -18.00
CA THR A 17 21.45 3.68 -17.64
C THR A 17 20.85 2.96 -18.85
N TYR A 18 20.16 3.69 -19.73
CA TYR A 18 19.60 3.12 -20.97
C TYR A 18 20.68 2.62 -21.93
N SER A 19 21.82 3.31 -22.01
CA SER A 19 22.95 2.89 -22.82
C SER A 19 23.60 1.61 -22.28
N ILE A 20 23.78 1.50 -20.95
CA ILE A 20 24.40 0.33 -20.28
C ILE A 20 23.54 -0.92 -20.50
N GLN A 21 22.22 -0.79 -20.45
CA GLN A 21 21.29 -1.91 -20.65
C GLN A 21 21.25 -2.40 -22.11
N ARG A 22 21.38 -1.49 -23.09
CA ARG A 22 21.53 -1.86 -24.50
C ARG A 22 22.85 -2.59 -24.78
N TRP A 23 23.94 -2.17 -24.13
CA TRP A 23 25.23 -2.84 -24.22
C TRP A 23 25.21 -4.22 -23.57
N SER A 24 24.49 -4.43 -22.46
CA SER A 24 24.41 -5.75 -21.82
C SER A 24 23.72 -6.79 -22.73
N GLY A 25 22.66 -6.40 -23.44
CA GLY A 25 22.01 -7.25 -24.44
C GLY A 25 22.95 -7.64 -25.58
N LEU A 26 23.73 -6.69 -26.10
CA LEU A 26 24.73 -6.97 -27.15
C LEU A 26 25.83 -7.93 -26.68
N VAL A 27 26.29 -7.78 -25.43
CA VAL A 27 27.29 -8.68 -24.84
C VAL A 27 26.73 -10.09 -24.64
N GLN A 28 25.48 -10.23 -24.19
CA GLN A 28 24.82 -11.54 -24.03
C GLN A 28 24.61 -12.26 -25.37
N TRP A 29 24.16 -11.53 -26.40
CA TRP A 29 24.04 -12.06 -27.76
C TRP A 29 25.40 -12.43 -28.36
N GLY A 30 26.42 -11.59 -28.15
CA GLY A 30 27.79 -11.88 -28.57
C GLY A 30 28.35 -13.15 -27.90
N GLY A 31 28.08 -13.34 -26.61
CA GLY A 31 28.45 -14.55 -25.87
C GLY A 31 27.80 -15.82 -26.42
N LEU A 32 26.49 -15.77 -26.74
CA LEU A 32 25.80 -16.91 -27.36
C LEU A 32 26.33 -17.25 -28.76
N ILE A 33 26.60 -16.23 -29.58
CA ILE A 33 27.17 -16.44 -30.92
C ILE A 33 28.57 -17.04 -30.82
N ALA A 34 29.41 -16.55 -29.90
CA ALA A 34 30.74 -17.11 -29.66
C ALA A 34 30.66 -18.58 -29.19
N ALA A 35 29.76 -18.88 -28.24
CA ALA A 35 29.53 -20.24 -27.77
C ALA A 35 29.04 -21.17 -28.90
N ALA A 36 28.15 -20.69 -29.76
CA ALA A 36 27.67 -21.44 -30.93
C ALA A 36 28.79 -21.70 -31.94
N CYS A 37 29.64 -20.71 -32.23
CA CYS A 37 30.81 -20.87 -33.11
C CYS A 37 31.81 -21.89 -32.55
N ILE A 38 32.09 -21.84 -31.24
CA ILE A 38 32.97 -22.81 -30.57
C ILE A 38 32.37 -24.22 -30.64
N LEU A 39 31.06 -24.35 -30.40
CA LEU A 39 30.34 -25.62 -30.52
C LEU A 39 30.39 -26.19 -31.94
N ILE A 40 30.14 -25.37 -32.96
CA ILE A 40 30.21 -25.77 -34.37
C ILE A 40 31.62 -26.21 -34.76
N TRP A 41 32.65 -25.48 -34.31
CA TRP A 41 34.05 -25.82 -34.55
C TRP A 41 34.45 -27.12 -33.85
N ALA A 42 34.05 -27.30 -32.60
CA ALA A 42 34.36 -28.50 -31.81
C ALA A 42 33.60 -29.75 -32.28
N SER A 43 32.38 -29.58 -32.83
CA SER A 43 31.57 -30.70 -33.31
C SER A 43 31.77 -31.02 -34.79
N GLY A 44 32.47 -30.18 -35.56
CA GLY A 44 32.60 -30.33 -37.02
C GLY A 44 31.29 -30.10 -37.78
N GLY A 45 30.32 -29.40 -37.18
CA GLY A 45 28.97 -29.15 -37.72
C GLY A 45 27.84 -29.72 -36.84
N PHE A 46 26.58 -29.60 -37.28
CA PHE A 46 25.40 -30.24 -36.68
C PHE A 46 24.61 -30.95 -37.80
N PRO A 47 24.40 -32.28 -37.79
CA PRO A 47 24.83 -33.31 -36.83
C PRO A 47 25.97 -34.20 -37.39
N PRO A 48 27.17 -34.28 -36.78
CA PRO A 48 28.21 -35.12 -37.34
C PRO A 48 29.15 -35.75 -36.30
N PHE A 49 29.10 -37.08 -36.25
CA PHE A 49 30.24 -37.99 -36.11
C PHE A 49 29.67 -39.41 -36.10
N LEU A 50 28.60 -39.64 -35.33
CA LEU A 50 27.91 -40.93 -35.25
C LEU A 50 27.31 -41.36 -36.60
N VAL A 51 26.68 -40.43 -37.34
CA VAL A 51 26.06 -40.69 -38.66
C VAL A 51 27.11 -41.04 -39.73
N GLN A 52 28.32 -40.49 -39.63
CA GLN A 52 29.42 -40.78 -40.55
C GLN A 52 30.14 -42.09 -40.22
N VAL A 53 30.17 -42.47 -38.93
CA VAL A 53 30.82 -43.70 -38.45
C VAL A 53 29.91 -44.92 -38.58
N LEU A 54 28.58 -44.74 -38.45
CA LEU A 54 27.58 -45.82 -38.49
C LEU A 54 27.74 -46.81 -39.65
N PRO A 55 27.95 -46.36 -40.92
CA PRO A 55 28.09 -47.25 -42.07
C PRO A 55 29.36 -48.11 -42.04
N HIS A 56 30.37 -47.73 -41.25
CA HIS A 56 31.68 -48.38 -41.21
C HIS A 56 31.83 -49.34 -40.02
N ILE A 57 30.91 -49.31 -39.05
CA ILE A 57 30.89 -50.22 -37.88
C ILE A 57 30.94 -51.71 -38.28
N PRO A 58 30.18 -52.20 -39.29
CA PRO A 58 30.21 -53.63 -39.66
C PRO A 58 31.58 -54.08 -40.20
N VAL A 59 32.27 -53.20 -40.92
CA VAL A 59 33.61 -53.47 -41.49
C VAL A 59 34.65 -53.49 -40.37
N LEU A 60 34.62 -52.50 -39.47
CA LEU A 60 35.55 -52.41 -38.35
C LEU A 60 35.35 -53.54 -37.32
N TRP A 61 34.12 -54.03 -37.16
CA TRP A 61 33.82 -55.20 -36.32
C TRP A 61 34.47 -56.48 -36.88
N LYS A 62 34.46 -56.64 -38.22
CA LYS A 62 35.07 -57.79 -38.89
C LYS A 62 36.59 -57.82 -38.72
N ASP A 63 37.24 -56.65 -38.70
CA ASP A 63 38.71 -56.54 -38.64
C ASP A 63 39.26 -56.50 -37.20
N GLN A 64 38.54 -55.91 -36.24
CA GLN A 64 39.04 -55.69 -34.87
C GLN A 64 38.26 -56.43 -33.77
N GLY A 65 37.13 -57.05 -34.10
CA GLY A 65 36.29 -57.78 -33.15
C GLY A 65 35.84 -56.92 -31.96
N PRO A 66 35.73 -57.49 -30.74
CA PRO A 66 35.15 -56.78 -29.59
C PRO A 66 35.99 -55.60 -29.07
N ARG A 67 37.23 -55.41 -29.55
CA ARG A 67 38.10 -54.29 -29.16
C ARG A 67 37.53 -52.92 -29.57
N ILE A 68 36.58 -52.90 -30.50
CA ILE A 68 35.89 -51.68 -30.96
C ILE A 68 34.84 -51.16 -29.97
N LEU A 69 34.39 -51.97 -29.00
CA LEU A 69 33.31 -51.59 -28.08
C LEU A 69 33.69 -50.40 -27.19
N LEU A 70 34.93 -50.33 -26.71
CA LEU A 70 35.40 -49.25 -25.85
C LEU A 70 35.47 -47.88 -26.56
N PRO A 71 36.10 -47.74 -27.75
CA PRO A 71 36.08 -46.47 -28.49
C PRO A 71 34.66 -46.09 -28.95
N LEU A 72 33.81 -47.06 -29.25
CA LEU A 72 32.42 -46.82 -29.64
C LEU A 72 31.57 -46.30 -28.47
N ALA A 73 31.77 -46.84 -27.26
CA ALA A 73 31.17 -46.30 -26.04
C ALA A 73 31.64 -44.86 -25.75
N GLY A 74 32.95 -44.57 -25.92
CA GLY A 74 33.49 -43.21 -25.81
C GLY A 74 32.86 -42.23 -26.80
N LEU A 75 32.65 -42.67 -28.05
CA LEU A 75 31.99 -41.87 -29.09
C LEU A 75 30.53 -41.56 -28.74
N VAL A 76 29.79 -42.53 -28.19
CA VAL A 76 28.40 -42.34 -27.75
C VAL A 76 28.31 -41.31 -26.63
N VAL A 77 29.19 -41.40 -25.61
CA VAL A 77 29.25 -40.43 -24.51
C VAL A 77 29.56 -39.03 -25.05
N PHE A 78 30.52 -38.91 -25.97
CA PHE A 78 30.87 -37.63 -26.60
C PHE A 78 29.71 -37.02 -27.42
N CYS A 79 28.95 -37.85 -28.14
CA CYS A 79 27.77 -37.37 -28.87
C CYS A 79 26.66 -36.90 -27.92
N ALA A 80 26.46 -37.61 -26.80
CA ALA A 80 25.46 -37.24 -25.80
C ALA A 80 25.79 -35.91 -25.11
N THR A 81 27.06 -35.65 -24.79
CA THR A 81 27.49 -34.38 -24.18
C THR A 81 27.34 -33.20 -25.14
N LEU A 82 27.64 -33.40 -26.44
CA LEU A 82 27.41 -32.39 -27.47
C LEU A 82 25.92 -32.08 -27.64
N LEU A 83 25.04 -33.08 -27.65
CA LEU A 83 23.59 -32.88 -27.72
C LEU A 83 23.07 -32.08 -26.51
N ALA A 84 23.54 -32.38 -25.31
CA ALA A 84 23.19 -31.63 -24.11
C ALA A 84 23.65 -30.16 -24.19
N ALA A 85 24.87 -29.91 -24.69
CA ALA A 85 25.40 -28.56 -24.87
C ALA A 85 24.60 -27.74 -25.90
N TRP A 86 24.21 -28.36 -27.03
CA TRP A 86 23.29 -27.75 -28.00
C TRP A 86 21.93 -27.44 -27.39
N GLY A 87 21.37 -28.37 -26.60
CA GLY A 87 20.10 -28.15 -25.88
C GLY A 87 20.14 -26.95 -24.93
N LEU A 88 21.22 -26.82 -24.15
CA LEU A 88 21.43 -25.68 -23.25
C LEU A 88 21.56 -24.35 -23.99
N LEU A 89 22.26 -24.34 -25.14
CA LEU A 89 22.43 -23.14 -25.95
C LEU A 89 21.10 -22.70 -26.58
N ILE A 90 20.31 -23.64 -27.12
CA ILE A 90 18.98 -23.36 -27.67
C ILE A 90 18.04 -22.85 -26.58
N PHE A 91 18.08 -23.44 -25.39
CA PHE A 91 17.26 -23.00 -24.25
C PHE A 91 17.63 -21.58 -23.80
N ALA A 92 18.93 -21.27 -23.70
CA ALA A 92 19.40 -19.94 -23.36
C ALA A 92 19.00 -18.88 -24.40
N ALA A 93 19.13 -19.21 -25.70
CA ALA A 93 18.68 -18.36 -26.80
C ALA A 93 17.16 -18.14 -26.76
N TRP A 94 16.37 -19.19 -26.54
CA TRP A 94 14.91 -19.08 -26.40
C TRP A 94 14.51 -18.17 -25.24
N LYS A 95 15.14 -18.31 -24.07
CA LYS A 95 14.88 -17.45 -22.89
C LYS A 95 15.19 -15.99 -23.19
N LEU A 96 16.30 -15.70 -23.87
CA LEU A 96 16.71 -14.35 -24.29
C LEU A 96 15.73 -13.75 -25.31
N ILE A 97 15.30 -14.53 -26.31
CA ILE A 97 14.30 -14.09 -27.30
C ILE A 97 12.97 -13.78 -26.60
N ARG A 98 12.51 -14.63 -25.70
CA ARG A 98 11.25 -14.43 -24.98
C ARG A 98 11.28 -13.16 -24.14
N HIS A 99 12.38 -12.92 -23.42
CA HIS A 99 12.59 -11.71 -22.65
C HIS A 99 12.65 -10.46 -23.54
N ALA A 100 13.32 -10.53 -24.69
CA ALA A 100 13.39 -9.42 -25.64
C ALA A 100 12.02 -9.11 -26.29
N LEU A 101 11.20 -10.12 -26.55
CA LEU A 101 9.84 -9.95 -27.07
C LEU A 101 8.90 -9.33 -26.03
N GLN A 102 8.97 -9.78 -24.78
CA GLN A 102 8.20 -9.18 -23.67
C GLN A 102 8.56 -7.70 -23.49
N TYR A 103 9.86 -7.40 -23.47
CA TYR A 103 10.34 -6.03 -23.34
C TYR A 103 9.92 -5.12 -24.51
N ARG A 104 9.93 -5.63 -25.76
CA ARG A 104 9.42 -4.88 -26.92
C ARG A 104 7.93 -4.59 -26.84
N HIS A 105 7.14 -5.55 -26.34
CA HIS A 105 5.71 -5.33 -26.14
C HIS A 105 5.42 -4.28 -25.06
N GLU A 106 6.21 -4.25 -23.98
CA GLU A 106 6.11 -3.21 -22.96
C GLU A 106 6.50 -1.83 -23.49
N GLN A 107 7.57 -1.73 -24.30
CA GLN A 107 7.95 -0.46 -24.94
C GLN A 107 6.90 0.06 -25.91
N GLN A 108 6.29 -0.81 -26.72
CA GLN A 108 5.23 -0.42 -27.65
C GLN A 108 3.99 0.09 -26.92
N ARG A 109 3.58 -0.57 -25.83
CA ARG A 109 2.48 -0.10 -24.98
C ARG A 109 2.78 1.27 -24.39
N PHE A 110 4.00 1.48 -23.89
CA PHE A 110 4.41 2.75 -23.32
C PHE A 110 4.42 3.89 -24.37
N GLU A 111 4.91 3.63 -25.59
CA GLU A 111 4.86 4.61 -26.68
C GLU A 111 3.42 4.93 -27.11
N GLU A 112 2.54 3.92 -27.17
CA GLU A 112 1.12 4.12 -27.48
C GLU A 112 0.42 4.94 -26.39
N GLU A 113 0.71 4.69 -25.12
CA GLU A 113 0.19 5.45 -23.98
C GLU A 113 0.68 6.91 -23.99
N LEU A 114 1.95 7.15 -24.33
CA LEU A 114 2.50 8.50 -24.49
C LEU A 114 1.82 9.28 -25.62
N LEU A 115 1.62 8.64 -26.78
CA LEU A 115 0.92 9.24 -27.91
C LEU A 115 -0.55 9.52 -27.61
N GLN A 116 -1.20 8.68 -26.81
CA GLN A 116 -2.56 8.90 -26.34
C GLN A 116 -2.62 10.08 -25.35
N ALA A 117 -1.68 10.15 -24.41
CA ALA A 117 -1.58 11.26 -23.47
C ALA A 117 -1.33 12.60 -24.19
N GLU A 118 -0.47 12.61 -25.20
CA GLU A 118 -0.20 13.81 -26.00
C GLU A 118 -1.44 14.25 -26.81
N ARG A 119 -2.15 13.31 -27.44
CA ARG A 119 -3.42 13.62 -28.14
C ARG A 119 -4.48 14.14 -27.18
N GLN A 120 -4.58 13.58 -25.98
CA GLN A 120 -5.55 13.99 -24.99
C GLN A 120 -5.23 15.38 -24.44
N ALA A 121 -3.97 15.66 -24.13
CA ALA A 121 -3.53 17.00 -23.75
C ALA A 121 -3.78 18.05 -24.84
N MET A 122 -3.60 17.70 -26.12
CA MET A 122 -3.94 18.59 -27.24
C MET A 122 -5.45 18.83 -27.35
N HIS A 123 -6.28 17.81 -27.15
CA HIS A 123 -7.74 17.95 -27.13
C HIS A 123 -8.22 18.82 -25.97
N ASP A 124 -7.66 18.62 -24.77
CA ASP A 124 -8.00 19.40 -23.58
C ASP A 124 -7.57 20.86 -23.75
N ALA A 125 -6.39 21.11 -24.31
CA ALA A 125 -5.92 22.47 -24.62
C ALA A 125 -6.82 23.16 -25.66
N GLN A 126 -7.31 22.43 -26.68
CA GLN A 126 -8.26 22.95 -27.66
C GLN A 126 -9.63 23.26 -27.03
N GLN A 127 -10.11 22.40 -26.12
CA GLN A 127 -11.37 22.64 -25.40
C GLN A 127 -11.25 23.84 -24.46
N MET A 128 -10.15 23.98 -23.72
CA MET A 128 -9.89 25.15 -22.88
C MET A 128 -9.80 26.43 -23.72
N ALA A 129 -9.17 26.39 -24.90
CA ALA A 129 -9.14 27.53 -25.81
C ALA A 129 -10.53 27.89 -26.35
N ALA A 130 -11.36 26.90 -26.67
CA ALA A 130 -12.74 27.11 -27.12
C ALA A 130 -13.65 27.68 -26.01
N GLN A 131 -13.50 27.21 -24.78
CA GLN A 131 -14.23 27.74 -23.61
C GLN A 131 -13.79 29.17 -23.27
N SER A 132 -12.49 29.45 -23.39
CA SER A 132 -11.94 30.81 -23.23
C SER A 132 -12.47 31.79 -24.28
N ALA A 133 -12.64 31.33 -25.53
CA ALA A 133 -13.25 32.12 -26.60
C ALA A 133 -14.75 32.34 -26.39
N HIS A 134 -15.46 31.38 -25.79
CA HIS A 134 -16.89 31.52 -25.47
C HIS A 134 -17.15 32.49 -24.30
N ALA A 135 -16.23 32.57 -23.32
CA ALA A 135 -16.31 33.49 -22.20
C ALA A 135 -16.05 34.97 -22.57
N ALA A 136 -15.50 35.25 -23.76
CA ALA A 136 -15.17 36.60 -24.21
C ALA A 136 -16.31 37.36 -24.91
N HIS A 137 -17.49 36.74 -25.11
CA HIS A 137 -18.67 37.39 -25.70
C HIS A 137 -19.86 37.39 -24.72
N PRO A 138 -20.21 38.56 -24.12
CA PRO A 138 -21.40 38.64 -23.29
C PRO A 138 -22.69 38.67 -24.15
N PRO A 139 -23.82 38.16 -23.65
CA PRO A 139 -25.08 38.13 -24.40
C PRO A 139 -25.68 39.55 -24.57
N PRO A 140 -26.44 39.81 -25.65
CA PRO A 140 -27.05 41.11 -25.89
C PRO A 140 -28.21 41.38 -24.91
N SER A 141 -28.31 42.62 -24.45
CA SER A 141 -29.34 43.09 -23.52
C SER A 141 -30.77 43.03 -24.11
N PRO A 142 -31.82 42.76 -23.31
CA PRO A 142 -33.19 42.67 -23.82
C PRO A 142 -33.77 44.05 -24.19
N PRO A 143 -34.71 44.13 -25.16
CA PRO A 143 -35.20 45.41 -25.68
C PRO A 143 -36.20 46.09 -24.75
N ALA A 144 -36.13 47.43 -24.72
CA ALA A 144 -37.01 48.31 -23.96
C ALA A 144 -38.46 48.31 -24.48
N GLN A 145 -39.44 48.28 -23.57
CA GLN A 145 -40.87 48.43 -23.88
C GLN A 145 -41.26 49.91 -24.01
N PRO A 146 -42.18 50.29 -24.92
CA PRO A 146 -42.53 51.68 -25.18
C PRO A 146 -43.58 52.26 -24.19
N VAL A 147 -43.38 53.54 -23.88
CA VAL A 147 -44.12 54.39 -22.94
C VAL A 147 -45.50 54.80 -23.47
N ALA A 148 -46.53 54.73 -22.61
CA ALA A 148 -47.80 55.41 -22.81
C ALA A 148 -47.80 56.80 -22.14
N ARG A 149 -48.14 57.83 -22.91
CA ARG A 149 -48.44 59.22 -22.47
C ARG A 149 -49.89 59.29 -21.97
N PRO A 150 -50.23 60.19 -21.01
CA PRO A 150 -50.71 61.51 -21.43
C PRO A 150 -50.40 62.72 -20.51
N GLN A 151 -50.32 63.86 -21.20
CA GLN A 151 -50.76 65.24 -20.90
C GLN A 151 -50.22 66.08 -19.71
N ARG A 152 -49.93 67.34 -20.09
CA ARG A 152 -49.46 68.53 -19.35
C ARG A 152 -50.43 69.00 -18.25
N VAL A 153 -49.94 69.76 -17.25
CA VAL A 153 -50.11 71.24 -17.10
C VAL A 153 -49.32 71.81 -15.90
N ALA A 154 -48.61 72.92 -16.15
CA ALA A 154 -48.16 74.07 -15.31
C ALA A 154 -47.42 73.84 -13.95
N ALA A 155 -46.16 74.30 -13.80
CA ALA A 155 -45.70 75.62 -13.29
C ALA A 155 -45.38 75.56 -11.77
N ALA A 156 -44.38 76.19 -11.15
CA ALA A 156 -43.51 77.30 -11.51
C ALA A 156 -42.23 77.30 -10.64
N ALA A 157 -41.18 77.92 -11.18
CA ALA A 157 -40.17 78.80 -10.57
C ALA A 157 -39.22 78.34 -9.41
N ALA A 158 -37.95 78.64 -9.66
CA ALA A 158 -36.69 78.46 -8.90
C ALA A 158 -36.42 79.65 -7.93
N PRO A 159 -35.17 80.05 -7.51
CA PRO A 159 -33.81 79.45 -7.64
C PRO A 159 -32.82 79.65 -6.44
N SER A 160 -31.61 79.06 -6.63
CA SER A 160 -30.25 79.47 -6.17
C SER A 160 -29.85 79.23 -4.70
N VAL A 161 -28.65 78.72 -4.37
CA VAL A 161 -27.32 79.40 -4.36
C VAL A 161 -26.14 78.39 -4.52
N SER A 162 -25.02 78.90 -5.07
CA SER A 162 -23.74 78.27 -5.47
C SER A 162 -22.64 78.25 -4.33
N PRO A 163 -21.28 78.20 -4.55
CA PRO A 163 -20.43 76.99 -4.76
C PRO A 163 -19.02 76.97 -4.04
N SER A 164 -18.19 75.92 -4.30
CA SER A 164 -16.68 75.92 -4.44
C SER A 164 -15.74 75.46 -3.25
N PRO A 165 -14.39 75.20 -3.43
CA PRO A 165 -13.70 73.88 -3.59
C PRO A 165 -12.28 73.77 -2.86
N PRO A 166 -11.12 73.26 -3.42
CA PRO A 166 -10.62 71.89 -3.77
C PRO A 166 -9.17 71.51 -3.22
N ALA A 167 -8.55 70.41 -3.74
CA ALA A 167 -7.09 70.13 -4.05
C ALA A 167 -6.44 68.92 -3.31
N LEU A 168 -5.45 68.11 -3.78
CA LEU A 168 -4.60 67.96 -5.00
C LEU A 168 -3.84 66.59 -5.00
N ARG A 169 -3.43 66.13 -6.21
CA ARG A 169 -2.38 65.17 -6.73
C ARG A 169 -1.09 64.92 -5.89
N ALA A 170 -0.12 64.00 -6.14
CA ALA A 170 0.18 62.85 -7.03
C ALA A 170 1.60 62.24 -6.73
N PHE A 171 1.81 60.95 -7.07
CA PHE A 171 3.02 60.21 -7.57
C PHE A 171 4.45 60.19 -6.94
N ARG A 172 5.04 58.96 -7.01
CA ARG A 172 6.45 58.51 -7.24
C ARG A 172 7.33 57.98 -6.07
N THR A 173 8.21 57.03 -6.45
CA THR A 173 8.88 55.91 -5.74
C THR A 173 10.33 56.20 -5.23
N PRO A 174 11.19 55.19 -4.87
CA PRO A 174 11.84 54.94 -3.55
C PRO A 174 13.35 55.39 -3.51
N PRO A 175 14.27 55.07 -2.54
CA PRO A 175 14.81 53.72 -2.22
C PRO A 175 15.44 53.47 -0.80
N ALA A 176 15.97 52.23 -0.60
CA ALA A 176 17.22 51.83 0.08
C ALA A 176 17.35 51.50 1.61
N SER A 177 18.01 50.34 1.84
CA SER A 177 19.14 50.06 2.77
C SER A 177 18.97 49.31 4.12
N TYR A 178 19.88 48.33 4.32
CA TYR A 178 20.17 47.42 5.46
C TYR A 178 21.02 48.09 6.59
N PRO A 179 21.15 47.49 7.79
CA PRO A 179 22.34 46.67 8.18
C PRO A 179 21.99 45.45 9.09
N ALA A 180 22.61 44.25 8.97
CA ALA A 180 23.90 43.73 9.48
C ALA A 180 23.88 43.00 10.87
N ARG A 181 24.08 41.68 10.81
CA ARG A 181 24.96 40.76 11.59
C ARG A 181 25.01 40.79 13.14
N ALA A 182 24.74 39.62 13.74
CA ALA A 182 25.45 39.11 14.92
C ALA A 182 25.66 37.59 14.80
N THR A 183 26.86 37.14 15.14
CA THR A 183 27.40 35.77 15.12
C THR A 183 27.57 35.24 16.56
N MET A 184 27.29 33.96 16.84
CA MET A 184 28.24 33.04 17.50
C MET A 184 27.68 31.60 17.71
N ASN A 185 28.47 30.64 17.19
CA ASN A 185 28.96 29.40 17.80
C ASN A 185 28.02 28.31 18.38
N GLY A 186 27.98 27.16 17.68
CA GLY A 186 28.82 25.99 18.04
C GLY A 186 28.23 24.94 18.99
N ARG A 187 27.83 23.78 18.42
CA ARG A 187 27.99 22.40 18.95
C ARG A 187 27.38 21.43 17.91
N ALA A 188 28.21 20.79 17.09
CA ALA A 188 28.72 19.42 17.25
C ALA A 188 27.68 18.37 16.84
N ALA A 189 27.83 17.89 15.60
CA ALA A 189 27.21 16.68 15.07
C ALA A 189 27.75 15.45 15.81
N VAL A 190 26.86 14.54 16.19
CA VAL A 190 27.21 13.18 16.60
C VAL A 190 26.55 12.25 15.60
N GLU A 191 27.40 11.68 14.77
CA GLU A 191 27.13 10.60 13.83
C GLU A 191 27.42 9.31 14.60
N GLU A 192 26.40 8.65 15.14
CA GLU A 192 26.55 7.34 15.77
C GLU A 192 26.02 6.24 14.84
N ALA A 193 26.99 5.55 14.24
CA ALA A 193 26.81 4.34 13.48
C ALA A 193 26.43 3.17 14.40
N TYR A 194 25.27 2.55 14.18
CA TYR A 194 24.91 1.27 14.80
C TYR A 194 25.59 0.10 14.06
N PRO A 195 26.22 -0.85 14.76
CA PRO A 195 26.82 -2.01 14.13
C PRO A 195 25.75 -3.04 13.72
N MET A 196 25.80 -3.44 12.45
CA MET A 196 25.03 -4.56 11.88
C MET A 196 25.39 -5.88 12.57
N GLN A 197 24.46 -6.44 13.33
CA GLN A 197 24.51 -7.86 13.72
C GLN A 197 23.80 -8.71 12.67
N ALA A 198 24.47 -9.79 12.25
CA ALA A 198 23.94 -10.75 11.29
C ALA A 198 22.73 -11.49 11.89
N LEU A 199 21.61 -11.47 11.17
CA LEU A 199 20.40 -12.21 11.52
C LEU A 199 20.63 -13.73 11.37
N PRO A 200 20.09 -14.56 12.27
CA PRO A 200 20.17 -16.02 12.15
C PRO A 200 19.32 -16.53 10.97
N PRO A 201 19.58 -17.75 10.46
CA PRO A 201 18.83 -18.31 9.34
C PRO A 201 17.36 -18.56 9.71
N VAL A 202 16.47 -18.26 8.76
CA VAL A 202 15.01 -18.33 8.86
C VAL A 202 14.55 -19.79 8.82
N ASP A 203 13.76 -20.22 9.81
CA ASP A 203 13.05 -21.51 9.82
C ASP A 203 11.70 -21.36 9.09
N ASP A 204 11.40 -22.32 8.22
CA ASP A 204 10.38 -22.30 7.16
C ASP A 204 8.96 -22.66 7.65
N ARG A 205 8.59 -22.24 8.86
CA ARG A 205 7.28 -22.58 9.46
C ARG A 205 6.38 -21.35 9.52
N GLY A 206 5.34 -21.39 8.70
CA GLY A 206 4.30 -20.36 8.64
C GLY A 206 3.65 -20.06 10.00
N LEU A 207 3.46 -18.77 10.28
CA LEU A 207 2.78 -18.23 11.46
C LEU A 207 1.26 -18.38 11.36
N ALA A 208 0.78 -19.59 11.07
CA ALA A 208 -0.65 -19.88 10.88
C ALA A 208 -1.37 -20.44 12.13
N GLU A 209 -0.69 -20.69 13.24
CA GLU A 209 -1.35 -21.26 14.43
C GLU A 209 -0.82 -20.64 15.73
N TYR A 210 -1.52 -19.63 16.24
CA TYR A 210 -1.59 -19.37 17.69
C TYR A 210 -3.05 -19.42 18.11
N PRO A 211 -3.46 -20.36 18.99
CA PRO A 211 -4.83 -20.46 19.44
C PRO A 211 -5.19 -19.32 20.40
N THR A 212 -6.29 -18.66 20.08
CA THR A 212 -6.95 -17.60 20.85
C THR A 212 -7.56 -18.15 22.14
N ARG A 213 -6.83 -18.10 23.25
CA ARG A 213 -7.37 -17.89 24.63
C ARG A 213 -6.22 -17.85 25.62
N ILE A 214 -5.92 -16.67 26.15
CA ILE A 214 -5.12 -16.56 27.36
C ILE A 214 -6.00 -15.92 28.43
N ILE A 215 -6.45 -16.75 29.39
CA ILE A 215 -7.04 -16.29 30.64
C ILE A 215 -5.93 -16.36 31.68
N PHE A 216 -5.42 -15.20 32.11
CA PHE A 216 -4.52 -15.14 33.26
C PHE A 216 -5.32 -14.99 34.55
N PRO A 217 -5.03 -15.80 35.60
CA PRO A 217 -5.70 -15.66 36.89
C PRO A 217 -5.17 -14.42 37.61
N ALA A 218 -6.09 -13.63 38.17
CA ALA A 218 -5.77 -12.55 39.08
C ALA A 218 -5.16 -13.13 40.38
N GLN A 219 -3.85 -13.03 40.56
CA GLN A 219 -3.22 -13.24 41.86
C GLN A 219 -2.94 -11.91 42.53
N ARG A 220 -3.85 -11.52 43.43
CA ARG A 220 -3.53 -10.63 44.55
C ARG A 220 -2.43 -11.29 45.40
N ARG A 221 -1.29 -10.62 45.55
CA ARG A 221 -0.40 -10.80 46.71
C ARG A 221 -0.35 -9.50 47.48
N THR A 222 -1.28 -9.36 48.43
CA THR A 222 -1.08 -8.51 49.60
C THR A 222 -0.34 -9.32 50.65
N SER A 223 0.68 -8.68 51.23
CA SER A 223 1.56 -9.11 52.31
C SER A 223 0.88 -9.91 53.43
N ALA A 224 1.49 -11.03 53.79
CA ALA A 224 1.16 -11.80 55.00
C ALA A 224 1.83 -11.17 56.24
N GLY A 225 1.01 -10.79 57.20
CA GLY A 225 1.33 -10.64 58.62
C GLY A 225 0.12 -11.16 59.42
N GLN A 226 0.29 -12.32 60.07
CA GLN A 226 -0.70 -13.04 60.90
C GLN A 226 -0.72 -12.50 62.37
N PRO A 227 -1.54 -13.03 63.31
CA PRO A 227 -2.99 -13.32 63.29
C PRO A 227 -3.72 -13.00 64.64
N ALA A 228 -5.07 -13.01 64.70
CA ALA A 228 -5.89 -13.45 65.88
C ALA A 228 -7.41 -13.37 65.54
N ARG A 229 -8.16 -14.50 65.52
CA ARG A 229 -9.19 -14.95 66.51
C ARG A 229 -10.21 -13.85 66.90
N THR A 230 -11.54 -13.96 66.76
CA THR A 230 -12.52 -15.04 67.07
C THR A 230 -13.94 -14.62 66.55
N VAL A 231 -14.84 -15.59 66.35
CA VAL A 231 -16.32 -15.48 66.06
C VAL A 231 -17.04 -16.10 67.30
N PRO A 232 -18.28 -15.76 67.76
CA PRO A 232 -19.52 -15.76 66.95
C PRO A 232 -20.75 -14.86 67.31
N LEU A 233 -21.57 -14.62 66.26
CA LEU A 233 -23.04 -14.71 66.11
C LEU A 233 -24.02 -13.91 67.03
N SER A 234 -24.92 -13.11 66.42
CA SER A 234 -26.34 -12.91 66.81
C SER A 234 -27.17 -12.19 65.72
N SER A 235 -28.35 -12.75 65.45
CA SER A 235 -29.59 -12.31 64.73
C SER A 235 -30.16 -10.95 65.19
N GLU A 236 -31.02 -10.15 64.51
CA GLU A 236 -31.92 -10.19 63.34
C GLU A 236 -32.36 -8.70 63.00
N PRO A 237 -33.14 -8.38 61.93
CA PRO A 237 -33.36 -7.04 61.31
C PRO A 237 -34.61 -6.30 61.89
N PRO A 238 -35.06 -5.05 61.52
CA PRO A 238 -35.36 -4.53 60.16
C PRO A 238 -35.11 -3.02 59.90
N GLY A 239 -35.20 -2.58 58.63
CA GLY A 239 -35.29 -1.15 58.28
C GLY A 239 -34.74 -0.78 56.91
N SER A 240 -35.43 -1.17 55.84
CA SER A 240 -35.14 -0.80 54.46
C SER A 240 -35.42 0.70 54.20
N ALA A 241 -34.37 1.51 54.16
CA ALA A 241 -34.33 2.73 53.37
C ALA A 241 -33.77 2.39 51.98
N PRO A 242 -34.32 2.91 50.87
CA PRO A 242 -33.71 2.72 49.57
C PRO A 242 -32.42 3.53 49.53
N SER A 243 -31.29 2.88 49.82
CA SER A 243 -30.00 3.35 49.35
C SER A 243 -30.05 3.26 47.83
N SER A 244 -30.14 4.42 47.19
CA SER A 244 -29.73 4.60 45.80
C SER A 244 -28.32 4.02 45.70
N SER A 245 -28.21 2.81 45.16
CA SER A 245 -26.96 2.26 44.68
C SER A 245 -26.51 3.18 43.56
N SER A 246 -25.68 4.16 43.92
CA SER A 246 -24.63 4.62 43.03
C SER A 246 -23.87 3.37 42.62
N GLN A 247 -24.27 2.77 41.50
CA GLN A 247 -23.41 1.89 40.74
C GLN A 247 -22.18 2.74 40.43
N GLN A 248 -21.16 2.62 41.28
CA GLN A 248 -19.81 3.01 40.94
C GLN A 248 -19.51 2.20 39.68
N SER A 249 -19.62 2.86 38.54
CA SER A 249 -19.14 2.36 37.26
C SER A 249 -17.67 2.09 37.45
N GLU A 250 -17.31 0.82 37.60
CA GLU A 250 -15.94 0.36 37.40
C GLU A 250 -15.41 1.04 36.12
N PRO A 251 -14.26 1.73 36.16
CA PRO A 251 -13.72 2.38 34.96
C PRO A 251 -13.60 1.31 33.87
N GLY A 252 -14.34 1.52 32.77
CA GLY A 252 -14.42 0.51 31.71
C GLY A 252 -13.03 0.11 31.22
N ILE A 253 -12.88 -1.13 30.78
CA ILE A 253 -11.67 -1.61 30.10
C ILE A 253 -12.05 -1.77 28.63
N LEU A 254 -11.17 -1.35 27.71
CA LEU A 254 -11.38 -1.62 26.28
C LEU A 254 -11.45 -3.13 26.09
N ARG A 255 -12.60 -3.61 25.63
CA ARG A 255 -12.81 -5.03 25.35
C ARG A 255 -13.11 -5.21 23.88
N LEU A 256 -12.28 -5.99 23.20
CA LEU A 256 -12.39 -6.27 21.78
C LEU A 256 -12.78 -7.73 21.56
N VAL A 257 -13.55 -7.97 20.50
CA VAL A 257 -13.70 -9.29 19.86
C VAL A 257 -13.24 -9.13 18.43
N VAL A 258 -12.39 -10.04 17.95
CA VAL A 258 -11.75 -9.91 16.64
C VAL A 258 -11.95 -11.18 15.83
N GLY A 259 -12.30 -11.00 14.57
CA GLY A 259 -12.30 -12.04 13.55
C GLY A 259 -11.42 -11.62 12.39
N SER A 260 -10.71 -12.55 11.79
CA SER A 260 -9.92 -12.31 10.59
C SER A 260 -10.04 -13.49 9.64
N ALA A 261 -9.89 -13.22 8.35
CA ALA A 261 -9.89 -14.25 7.33
C ALA A 261 -9.08 -13.77 6.12
N THR A 262 -8.45 -14.70 5.43
CA THR A 262 -7.75 -14.47 4.16
C THR A 262 -8.01 -15.63 3.22
N ASP A 263 -8.24 -15.35 1.95
CA ASP A 263 -8.47 -16.34 0.90
C ASP A 263 -7.72 -15.91 -0.37
N PRO A 264 -7.07 -16.84 -1.10
CA PRO A 264 -6.39 -16.52 -2.35
C PRO A 264 -7.34 -16.07 -3.46
N GLY A 265 -8.66 -16.23 -3.33
CA GLY A 265 -9.62 -15.93 -4.38
C GLY A 265 -9.79 -17.05 -5.40
N LEU A 266 -10.84 -16.97 -6.20
CA LEU A 266 -11.20 -17.99 -7.19
C LEU A 266 -10.26 -17.99 -8.39
N LYS A 267 -9.90 -16.80 -8.90
CA LYS A 267 -9.05 -16.65 -10.10
C LYS A 267 -7.57 -16.87 -9.81
N ARG A 268 -7.14 -16.69 -8.57
CA ARG A 268 -5.75 -16.84 -8.12
C ARG A 268 -5.49 -18.07 -7.26
N LYS A 269 -6.44 -19.03 -7.19
CA LYS A 269 -6.32 -20.25 -6.38
C LYS A 269 -5.06 -21.10 -6.61
N GLN A 270 -4.46 -21.02 -7.81
CA GLN A 270 -3.20 -21.71 -8.15
C GLN A 270 -1.95 -20.86 -7.97
N LYS A 271 -2.11 -19.60 -7.57
CA LYS A 271 -1.02 -18.67 -7.28
C LYS A 271 -0.86 -18.52 -5.77
N PRO A 272 0.32 -18.06 -5.33
CA PRO A 272 0.51 -17.56 -3.98
C PRO A 272 -0.57 -16.52 -3.62
N ASN A 273 -1.17 -16.64 -2.43
CA ASN A 273 -1.78 -15.47 -1.78
C ASN A 273 -0.67 -14.47 -1.44
N GLU A 274 -0.78 -13.26 -1.98
CA GLU A 274 0.17 -12.16 -1.81
C GLU A 274 -0.28 -11.16 -0.72
N ASP A 275 -1.52 -11.28 -0.24
CA ASP A 275 -1.98 -10.57 0.95
C ASP A 275 -1.35 -11.14 2.22
N ASN A 276 -1.26 -10.28 3.23
CA ASN A 276 -0.93 -10.68 4.59
C ASN A 276 -1.67 -9.81 5.62
N LEU A 277 -1.81 -10.32 6.84
CA LEU A 277 -2.46 -9.62 7.93
C LEU A 277 -1.76 -9.82 9.27
N LEU A 278 -1.96 -8.88 10.18
CA LEU A 278 -1.65 -8.98 11.59
C LEU A 278 -2.91 -8.64 12.39
N ALA A 279 -3.25 -9.47 13.38
CA ALA A 279 -4.32 -9.15 14.31
C ALA A 279 -3.91 -9.53 15.73
N MET A 280 -3.56 -8.53 16.53
CA MET A 280 -3.06 -8.72 17.88
C MET A 280 -3.90 -7.93 18.88
N GLN A 281 -4.11 -8.52 20.05
CA GLN A 281 -4.67 -7.86 21.21
C GLN A 281 -3.73 -8.11 22.38
N GLY A 282 -3.56 -7.13 23.24
CA GLY A 282 -2.65 -7.24 24.38
C GLY A 282 -2.96 -6.24 25.48
N MET A 283 -2.11 -6.26 26.49
CA MET A 283 -2.08 -5.28 27.58
C MET A 283 -0.72 -4.61 27.53
N ARG A 284 -0.66 -3.29 27.64
CA ARG A 284 0.60 -2.57 27.79
C ARG A 284 1.28 -2.99 29.09
N THR A 285 2.59 -3.19 29.02
CA THR A 285 3.36 -3.68 30.18
C THR A 285 3.43 -2.64 31.29
N HIS A 286 3.44 -1.35 30.93
CA HIS A 286 3.61 -0.24 31.87
C HIS A 286 2.37 0.04 32.73
N ASP A 287 1.19 0.16 32.12
CA ASP A 287 -0.05 0.62 32.79
C ASP A 287 -1.17 -0.45 32.78
N GLY A 288 -0.94 -1.60 32.15
CA GLY A 288 -1.93 -2.66 32.03
C GLY A 288 -3.10 -2.28 31.11
N GLN A 289 -3.00 -1.21 30.32
CA GLN A 289 -4.11 -0.81 29.45
C GLN A 289 -4.21 -1.73 28.23
N PRO A 290 -5.42 -2.23 27.92
CA PRO A 290 -5.67 -3.05 26.74
C PRO A 290 -5.44 -2.26 25.44
N PHE A 291 -4.97 -2.96 24.42
CA PHE A 291 -4.89 -2.45 23.06
C PHE A 291 -5.22 -3.52 22.03
N GLY A 292 -5.58 -3.09 20.82
CA GLY A 292 -5.64 -3.94 19.64
C GLY A 292 -4.82 -3.33 18.50
N LEU A 293 -3.92 -4.09 17.89
CA LEU A 293 -3.15 -3.70 16.72
C LEU A 293 -3.51 -4.60 15.54
N PHE A 294 -4.01 -3.99 14.48
CA PHE A 294 -4.49 -4.68 13.28
C PHE A 294 -3.79 -4.11 12.05
N VAL A 295 -3.37 -4.97 11.13
CA VAL A 295 -2.72 -4.58 9.88
C VAL A 295 -3.21 -5.47 8.75
N VAL A 296 -3.47 -4.90 7.59
CA VAL A 296 -3.67 -5.61 6.33
C VAL A 296 -2.72 -5.01 5.30
N ALA A 297 -2.04 -5.87 4.55
CA ALA A 297 -1.12 -5.49 3.50
C ALA A 297 -1.37 -6.35 2.26
N ASP A 298 -1.60 -5.71 1.12
CA ASP A 298 -1.78 -6.34 -0.19
C ASP A 298 -0.48 -6.22 -0.98
N GLY A 299 0.15 -7.37 -1.20
CA GLY A 299 1.46 -7.47 -1.83
C GLY A 299 1.36 -7.55 -3.34
N MET A 300 2.13 -6.72 -4.04
CA MET A 300 2.22 -6.73 -5.49
C MET A 300 3.66 -6.97 -5.98
N GLY A 301 3.78 -7.72 -7.07
CA GLY A 301 5.07 -7.97 -7.74
C GLY A 301 5.11 -9.32 -8.43
N GLY A 302 5.83 -9.43 -9.56
CA GLY A 302 5.93 -10.69 -10.30
C GLY A 302 6.71 -11.79 -9.57
N HIS A 303 6.49 -13.06 -9.94
CA HIS A 303 7.27 -14.23 -9.47
C HIS A 303 7.38 -14.37 -7.94
N SER A 304 6.28 -14.19 -7.19
CA SER A 304 6.15 -14.31 -5.70
C SER A 304 6.69 -13.15 -4.86
N ASN A 305 7.13 -12.07 -5.51
CA ASN A 305 7.60 -10.85 -4.86
C ASN A 305 6.55 -10.16 -3.99
N GLY A 306 5.26 -10.20 -4.38
CA GLY A 306 4.19 -9.57 -3.61
C GLY A 306 4.04 -10.17 -2.20
N ARG A 307 4.04 -11.50 -2.10
CA ARG A 307 4.01 -12.20 -0.81
C ARG A 307 5.21 -11.85 0.08
N GLU A 308 6.41 -11.73 -0.51
CA GLU A 308 7.59 -11.33 0.27
C GLU A 308 7.45 -9.90 0.78
N ALA A 309 6.95 -8.97 -0.05
CA ALA A 309 6.75 -7.58 0.32
C ALA A 309 5.76 -7.40 1.47
N SER A 310 4.54 -7.95 1.34
CA SER A 310 3.49 -7.81 2.37
C SER A 310 3.92 -8.43 3.70
N ARG A 311 4.58 -9.59 3.66
CA ARG A 311 5.16 -10.24 4.84
C ARG A 311 6.28 -9.41 5.48
N LEU A 312 7.22 -8.91 4.69
CA LEU A 312 8.35 -8.12 5.20
C LEU A 312 7.88 -6.84 5.87
N VAL A 313 6.92 -6.15 5.24
CA VAL A 313 6.36 -4.89 5.76
C VAL A 313 5.63 -5.12 7.07
N ILE A 314 4.71 -6.09 7.15
CA ILE A 314 4.00 -6.38 8.40
C ILE A 314 4.97 -6.78 9.51
N GLN A 315 5.95 -7.64 9.21
CA GLN A 315 6.94 -8.08 10.20
C GLN A 315 7.75 -6.90 10.74
N THR A 316 8.26 -6.06 9.85
CA THR A 316 9.10 -4.93 10.24
C THR A 316 8.30 -3.86 10.98
N PHE A 317 7.08 -3.60 10.53
CA PHE A 317 6.16 -2.71 11.22
C PHE A 317 5.92 -3.19 12.65
N ASN A 318 5.63 -4.48 12.83
CA ASN A 318 5.42 -5.08 14.14
C ASN A 318 6.68 -4.99 15.03
N ASP A 319 7.86 -5.27 14.48
CA ASP A 319 9.15 -5.25 15.20
C ASP A 319 9.51 -3.84 15.71
N ILE A 320 8.99 -2.79 15.07
CA ILE A 320 9.18 -1.39 15.50
C ILE A 320 8.04 -0.92 16.42
N ALA A 321 6.78 -1.09 15.99
CA ALA A 321 5.63 -0.53 16.67
C ALA A 321 5.31 -1.23 17.99
N MET A 322 5.43 -2.56 18.06
CA MET A 322 5.03 -3.30 19.27
C MET A 322 5.92 -3.03 20.47
N PRO A 323 7.28 -3.06 20.38
CA PRO A 323 8.12 -2.75 21.53
C PRO A 323 7.91 -1.32 22.04
N ALA A 324 7.71 -0.35 21.13
CA ALA A 324 7.43 1.02 21.50
C ALA A 324 6.06 1.16 22.20
N LEU A 325 5.02 0.50 21.67
CA LEU A 325 3.68 0.50 22.24
C LEU A 325 3.64 -0.12 23.65
N LEU A 326 4.30 -1.27 23.82
CA LEU A 326 4.28 -2.04 25.08
C LEU A 326 5.02 -1.34 26.22
N ASN A 327 6.10 -0.61 25.92
CA ASN A 327 7.01 -0.05 26.92
C ASN A 327 6.90 1.46 27.13
N SER A 328 6.17 2.17 26.26
CA SER A 328 5.99 3.61 26.40
C SER A 328 5.20 3.96 27.67
N VAL A 329 5.43 5.17 28.18
CA VAL A 329 4.60 5.81 29.22
C VAL A 329 3.62 6.84 28.63
N GLU A 330 3.83 7.21 27.37
CA GLU A 330 3.02 8.19 26.67
C GLU A 330 1.63 7.63 26.39
N THR A 331 0.64 8.51 26.42
CA THR A 331 -0.78 8.20 26.21
C THR A 331 -1.47 9.23 25.33
N ASP A 332 -0.73 10.19 24.78
CA ASP A 332 -1.29 11.22 23.94
C ASP A 332 -1.59 10.70 22.52
N ASP A 333 -2.63 11.28 21.92
CA ASP A 333 -3.11 10.89 20.60
C ASP A 333 -2.05 11.07 19.50
N ALA A 334 -1.15 12.05 19.65
CA ALA A 334 -0.08 12.33 18.69
C ALA A 334 0.98 11.22 18.72
N TYR A 335 1.41 10.79 19.91
CA TYR A 335 2.34 9.69 20.10
C TYR A 335 1.90 8.41 19.41
N PHE A 336 0.63 8.00 19.57
CA PHE A 336 0.14 6.79 18.91
C PHE A 336 0.11 6.91 17.39
N THR A 337 -0.20 8.10 16.88
CA THR A 337 -0.18 8.36 15.44
C THR A 337 1.24 8.31 14.89
N ASP A 338 2.18 8.98 15.55
CA ASP A 338 3.60 9.02 15.20
C ASP A 338 4.23 7.62 15.29
N LEU A 339 3.87 6.83 16.30
CA LEU A 339 4.30 5.44 16.45
C LEU A 339 3.92 4.57 15.24
N LEU A 340 2.70 4.71 14.72
CA LEU A 340 2.26 3.99 13.53
C LEU A 340 2.97 4.51 12.27
N LEU A 341 3.12 5.83 12.13
CA LEU A 341 3.83 6.44 11.00
C LEU A 341 5.30 6.02 10.96
N ASP A 342 5.99 6.05 12.10
CA ASP A 342 7.40 5.64 12.23
C ASP A 342 7.59 4.17 11.88
N GLY A 343 6.73 3.28 12.41
CA GLY A 343 6.75 1.87 12.05
C GLY A 343 6.57 1.65 10.54
N LEU A 344 5.65 2.39 9.92
CA LEU A 344 5.38 2.32 8.49
C LEU A 344 6.57 2.84 7.67
N GLN A 345 7.18 3.97 8.04
CA GLN A 345 8.35 4.50 7.34
C GLN A 345 9.54 3.53 7.41
N HIS A 346 9.78 2.91 8.56
CA HIS A 346 10.84 1.91 8.71
C HIS A 346 10.58 0.66 7.85
N ALA A 347 9.34 0.17 7.85
CA ALA A 347 8.94 -0.95 6.99
C ALA A 347 9.12 -0.62 5.50
N ASN A 348 8.75 0.59 5.06
CA ASN A 348 8.96 1.05 3.69
C ASN A 348 10.46 1.13 3.34
N LEU A 349 11.26 1.72 4.23
CA LEU A 349 12.70 1.86 4.01
C LEU A 349 13.38 0.49 3.87
N LEU A 350 13.01 -0.48 4.70
CA LEU A 350 13.57 -1.83 4.60
C LEU A 350 13.16 -2.52 3.30
N LEU A 351 11.89 -2.43 2.90
CA LEU A 351 11.41 -2.97 1.61
C LEU A 351 12.14 -2.31 0.42
N HIS A 352 12.32 -0.99 0.45
CA HIS A 352 13.08 -0.27 -0.58
C HIS A 352 14.54 -0.71 -0.67
N GLN A 353 15.20 -0.89 0.47
CA GLN A 353 16.57 -1.40 0.52
C GLN A 353 16.65 -2.84 -0.02
N ARG A 354 15.66 -3.68 0.31
CA ARG A 354 15.53 -5.05 -0.21
C ARG A 354 15.39 -5.07 -1.74
N ASN A 355 14.51 -4.23 -2.29
CA ASN A 355 14.34 -4.05 -3.72
C ASN A 355 15.66 -3.67 -4.40
N LYS A 356 16.37 -2.68 -3.85
CA LYS A 356 17.69 -2.27 -4.37
C LYS A 356 18.74 -3.38 -4.32
N ALA A 357 18.79 -4.14 -3.21
CA ALA A 357 19.78 -5.20 -3.03
C ALA A 357 19.55 -6.38 -4.01
N GLN A 358 18.30 -6.67 -4.33
CA GLN A 358 17.93 -7.79 -5.19
C GLN A 358 17.67 -7.41 -6.66
N ASN A 359 17.70 -6.12 -6.99
CA ASN A 359 17.13 -5.60 -8.24
C ASN A 359 15.70 -6.12 -8.47
N ALA A 360 14.91 -6.14 -7.39
CA ALA A 360 13.52 -6.53 -7.41
C ALA A 360 12.62 -5.28 -7.43
N ASP A 361 11.39 -5.47 -7.86
CA ASP A 361 10.35 -4.45 -7.88
C ASP A 361 9.15 -4.97 -7.09
N MET A 362 9.37 -5.18 -5.79
CA MET A 362 8.35 -5.68 -4.87
C MET A 362 7.65 -4.48 -4.23
N GLY A 363 6.33 -4.48 -4.24
CA GLY A 363 5.51 -3.44 -3.62
C GLY A 363 4.46 -4.03 -2.71
N THR A 364 3.93 -3.22 -1.80
CA THR A 364 2.76 -3.60 -1.03
C THR A 364 1.98 -2.36 -0.61
N THR A 365 0.67 -2.50 -0.46
CA THR A 365 -0.14 -1.56 0.33
C THR A 365 0.08 -1.85 1.82
N MET A 366 -0.40 -0.95 2.66
CA MET A 366 -0.56 -1.22 4.08
C MET A 366 -1.63 -0.31 4.68
N THR A 367 -2.60 -0.90 5.37
CA THR A 367 -3.52 -0.19 6.25
C THR A 367 -3.39 -0.78 7.66
N ALA A 368 -3.18 0.07 8.67
CA ALA A 368 -3.00 -0.36 10.04
C ALA A 368 -3.86 0.45 10.99
N ALA A 369 -4.39 -0.21 12.03
CA ALA A 369 -5.21 0.40 13.06
C ALA A 369 -4.76 -0.02 14.46
N LEU A 370 -4.52 0.97 15.32
CA LEU A 370 -4.31 0.80 16.75
C LEU A 370 -5.54 1.28 17.51
N LEU A 371 -6.19 0.37 18.22
CA LEU A 371 -7.28 0.68 19.14
C LEU A 371 -6.71 0.78 20.54
N PHE A 372 -6.83 1.95 21.14
CA PHE A 372 -6.35 2.24 22.49
C PHE A 372 -7.31 3.18 23.20
N GLY A 373 -7.69 2.85 24.43
CA GLY A 373 -8.69 3.61 25.16
C GLY A 373 -10.03 3.67 24.42
N ALA A 374 -10.50 4.88 24.12
CA ALA A 374 -11.74 5.16 23.38
C ALA A 374 -11.49 5.60 21.92
N ARG A 375 -10.30 5.34 21.37
CA ARG A 375 -9.90 5.84 20.04
C ARG A 375 -9.31 4.73 19.18
N ALA A 376 -9.48 4.89 17.87
CA ALA A 376 -8.71 4.16 16.86
C ALA A 376 -7.81 5.15 16.10
N TYR A 377 -6.55 4.80 15.98
CA TYR A 377 -5.55 5.49 15.16
C TYR A 377 -5.28 4.64 13.93
N VAL A 378 -5.39 5.23 12.74
CA VAL A 378 -5.29 4.52 11.47
C VAL A 378 -4.22 5.16 10.62
N VAL A 379 -3.34 4.37 10.02
CA VAL A 379 -2.41 4.81 8.96
C VAL A 379 -2.64 4.03 7.69
N ASN A 380 -2.47 4.67 6.53
CA ASN A 380 -2.76 4.07 5.24
C ASN A 380 -1.76 4.48 4.14
N VAL A 381 -1.32 3.50 3.37
CA VAL A 381 -0.65 3.65 2.08
C VAL A 381 -1.23 2.66 1.08
N GLY A 382 -1.71 3.15 -0.06
CA GLY A 382 -2.35 2.34 -1.09
C GLY A 382 -3.87 2.40 -1.01
N ASP A 383 -4.53 1.36 -1.52
CA ASP A 383 -5.99 1.27 -1.71
C ASP A 383 -6.65 0.14 -0.90
N SER A 384 -5.89 -0.53 -0.03
CA SER A 384 -6.50 -1.21 1.11
C SER A 384 -7.25 -0.20 1.98
N ARG A 385 -8.35 -0.64 2.60
CA ARG A 385 -9.30 0.25 3.27
C ARG A 385 -9.50 -0.08 4.73
N THR A 386 -9.74 0.96 5.52
CA THR A 386 -10.32 0.84 6.86
C THR A 386 -11.69 1.51 6.89
N TYR A 387 -12.68 0.79 7.43
CA TYR A 387 -14.05 1.25 7.62
C TYR A 387 -14.43 1.21 9.10
N LEU A 388 -15.31 2.13 9.51
CA LEU A 388 -16.03 2.10 10.78
C LEU A 388 -17.50 1.85 10.52
N HIS A 389 -18.01 0.75 11.03
CA HIS A 389 -19.44 0.46 11.10
C HIS A 389 -19.96 0.75 12.51
N ARG A 390 -20.83 1.75 12.64
CA ARG A 390 -21.52 2.08 13.87
C ARG A 390 -23.00 1.71 13.74
N PRO A 391 -23.58 0.89 14.62
CA PRO A 391 -24.97 0.45 14.51
C PRO A 391 -26.00 1.58 14.35
N SER A 392 -25.72 2.77 14.88
CA SER A 392 -26.60 3.95 14.77
C SER A 392 -26.38 4.82 13.54
N GLU A 393 -25.20 4.75 12.90
CA GLU A 393 -24.80 5.66 11.81
C GLU A 393 -24.53 4.93 10.48
N GLY A 394 -24.41 3.60 10.51
CA GLY A 394 -24.10 2.77 9.35
C GLY A 394 -22.60 2.61 9.11
N LEU A 395 -22.23 2.34 7.86
CA LEU A 395 -20.84 2.16 7.43
C LEU A 395 -20.22 3.48 6.95
N SER A 396 -19.02 3.78 7.43
CA SER A 396 -18.23 4.93 6.99
C SER A 396 -16.81 4.49 6.63
N LYS A 397 -16.28 4.99 5.50
CA LYS A 397 -14.89 4.75 5.10
C LYS A 397 -13.99 5.77 5.80
N ILE A 398 -12.96 5.29 6.51
CA ILE A 398 -11.99 6.15 7.21
C ILE A 398 -10.87 6.57 6.25
N THR A 399 -10.34 5.61 5.51
CA THR A 399 -9.15 5.82 4.67
C THR A 399 -9.49 6.44 3.33
N ARG A 400 -8.50 7.12 2.74
CA ARG A 400 -8.52 7.53 1.34
C ARG A 400 -7.62 6.61 0.53
N ASP A 401 -8.15 6.09 -0.57
CA ASP A 401 -7.40 5.19 -1.45
C ASP A 401 -6.39 5.99 -2.26
N HIS A 402 -5.17 5.48 -2.40
CA HIS A 402 -4.15 6.06 -3.26
C HIS A 402 -4.19 5.47 -4.67
N SER A 403 -5.38 5.48 -5.28
CA SER A 403 -5.66 4.94 -6.61
C SER A 403 -6.09 5.99 -7.62
N VAL A 404 -5.86 5.70 -8.90
CA VAL A 404 -6.25 6.58 -10.01
C VAL A 404 -7.76 6.84 -10.00
N VAL A 405 -8.56 5.82 -9.74
CA VAL A 405 -10.03 5.94 -9.70
C VAL A 405 -10.52 6.77 -8.53
N ALA A 406 -9.91 6.65 -7.35
CA ALA A 406 -10.26 7.49 -6.21
C ALA A 406 -9.98 8.97 -6.50
N ARG A 407 -8.84 9.26 -7.12
CA ARG A 407 -8.50 10.62 -7.56
C ARG A 407 -9.49 11.17 -8.61
N LEU A 408 -9.95 10.34 -9.55
CA LEU A 408 -10.96 10.76 -10.53
C LEU A 408 -12.31 11.09 -9.87
N VAL A 409 -12.69 10.36 -8.81
CA VAL A 409 -13.87 10.68 -8.00
C VAL A 409 -13.66 12.01 -7.26
N ASP A 410 -12.50 12.19 -6.64
CA ASP A 410 -12.15 13.42 -5.90
C ASP A 410 -12.17 14.66 -6.79
N GLU A 411 -11.77 14.52 -8.05
CA GLU A 411 -11.79 15.57 -9.08
C GLU A 411 -13.19 15.74 -9.72
N GLY A 412 -14.18 14.90 -9.37
CA GLY A 412 -15.54 14.92 -9.91
C GLY A 412 -15.65 14.44 -11.36
N SER A 413 -14.63 13.73 -11.86
CA SER A 413 -14.59 13.21 -13.24
C SER A 413 -15.42 11.95 -13.44
N ILE A 414 -15.61 11.16 -12.38
CA ILE A 414 -16.48 9.96 -12.35
C ILE A 414 -17.29 9.96 -11.04
N THR A 415 -18.39 9.20 -10.99
CA THR A 415 -19.15 9.05 -9.72
C THR A 415 -18.50 8.00 -8.81
N PRO A 416 -18.77 8.01 -7.49
CA PRO A 416 -18.27 6.99 -6.58
C PRO A 416 -18.64 5.55 -6.99
N GLU A 417 -19.77 5.36 -7.66
CA GLU A 417 -20.25 4.07 -8.15
C GLU A 417 -19.48 3.57 -9.37
N ASP A 418 -18.89 4.47 -10.15
CA ASP A 418 -18.13 4.11 -11.35
C ASP A 418 -16.82 3.40 -11.00
N VAL A 419 -16.28 3.63 -9.79
CA VAL A 419 -15.03 3.04 -9.28
C VAL A 419 -14.99 1.52 -9.46
N TYR A 420 -16.10 0.84 -9.18
CA TYR A 420 -16.20 -0.63 -9.23
C TYR A 420 -16.10 -1.21 -10.65
N THR A 421 -16.36 -0.41 -11.68
CA THR A 421 -16.40 -0.87 -13.09
C THR A 421 -15.36 -0.20 -13.97
N HIS A 422 -14.63 0.78 -13.45
CA HIS A 422 -13.68 1.57 -14.21
C HIS A 422 -12.49 0.71 -14.67
N PRO A 423 -12.03 0.83 -15.93
CA PRO A 423 -10.95 -0.01 -16.47
C PRO A 423 -9.58 0.19 -15.78
N LYS A 424 -9.40 1.31 -15.07
CA LYS A 424 -8.18 1.64 -14.32
C LYS A 424 -8.33 1.44 -12.80
N ARG A 425 -9.29 0.65 -12.34
CA ARG A 425 -9.56 0.49 -10.89
C ARG A 425 -8.37 -0.08 -10.10
N ASN A 426 -7.63 -1.02 -10.68
CA ASN A 426 -6.43 -1.64 -10.09
C ASN A 426 -5.14 -0.80 -10.25
N GLN A 427 -5.24 0.48 -10.64
CA GLN A 427 -4.06 1.35 -10.77
C GLN A 427 -3.87 2.19 -9.52
N ILE A 428 -2.85 1.86 -8.73
CA ILE A 428 -2.41 2.65 -7.58
C ILE A 428 -1.24 3.56 -7.94
N TYR A 429 -1.23 4.77 -7.39
CA TYR A 429 -0.11 5.73 -7.56
C TYR A 429 0.78 5.82 -6.33
N ARG A 430 0.41 5.14 -5.24
CA ARG A 430 1.21 5.09 -4.01
C ARG A 430 1.20 3.68 -3.42
N CYS A 431 2.39 3.17 -3.14
CA CYS A 431 2.63 1.91 -2.48
C CYS A 431 3.96 2.01 -1.69
N MET A 432 4.22 1.02 -0.85
CA MET A 432 5.49 0.88 -0.15
C MET A 432 6.51 0.14 -1.04
N GLY A 433 7.79 0.50 -0.93
CA GLY A 433 8.91 -0.19 -1.59
C GLY A 433 9.51 0.51 -2.81
N GLU A 434 8.85 1.50 -3.40
CA GLU A 434 9.34 2.23 -4.59
C GLU A 434 10.41 3.28 -4.22
N LYS A 435 10.20 3.99 -3.10
CA LYS A 435 11.03 5.12 -2.65
C LYS A 435 11.43 4.91 -1.20
N GLY A 436 12.54 5.55 -0.80
CA GLY A 436 13.06 5.43 0.57
C GLY A 436 12.18 6.05 1.65
N ALA A 437 11.30 6.98 1.27
CA ALA A 437 10.25 7.54 2.11
C ALA A 437 8.94 7.47 1.34
N VAL A 438 7.84 7.25 2.05
CA VAL A 438 6.49 7.17 1.49
C VAL A 438 5.58 8.17 2.18
N ASP A 439 4.68 8.80 1.44
CA ASP A 439 3.70 9.73 2.01
C ASP A 439 2.52 8.92 2.56
N ALA A 440 2.40 8.82 3.88
CA ALA A 440 1.37 8.02 4.53
C ALA A 440 0.27 8.91 5.10
N ASP A 441 -0.98 8.50 4.94
CA ASP A 441 -2.11 9.21 5.52
C ASP A 441 -2.36 8.69 6.94
N ALA A 442 -2.71 9.58 7.86
CA ALA A 442 -3.04 9.24 9.25
C ALA A 442 -4.42 9.80 9.63
N PHE A 443 -5.18 9.01 10.37
CA PHE A 443 -6.54 9.32 10.81
C PHE A 443 -6.72 8.93 12.28
N SER A 444 -7.60 9.64 12.98
CA SER A 444 -8.00 9.27 14.34
C SER A 444 -9.51 9.40 14.48
N VAL A 445 -10.16 8.37 15.02
CA VAL A 445 -11.62 8.34 15.22
C VAL A 445 -11.96 7.90 16.64
N SER A 446 -13.01 8.50 17.21
CA SER A 446 -13.55 8.09 18.50
C SER A 446 -14.43 6.84 18.33
N LEU A 447 -14.22 5.87 19.21
CA LEU A 447 -14.96 4.61 19.24
C LEU A 447 -16.14 4.71 20.19
N GLN A 448 -17.17 3.91 19.91
CA GLN A 448 -18.31 3.64 20.78
C GLN A 448 -18.48 2.13 21.01
N ALA A 449 -19.11 1.75 22.12
CA ALA A 449 -19.47 0.36 22.33
C ALA A 449 -20.45 -0.10 21.22
N GLY A 450 -20.16 -1.26 20.62
CA GLY A 450 -20.87 -1.78 19.46
C GLY A 450 -20.24 -1.44 18.11
N ASP A 451 -19.28 -0.48 18.06
CA ASP A 451 -18.57 -0.15 16.83
C ASP A 451 -17.78 -1.36 16.32
N LYS A 452 -17.72 -1.50 14.99
CA LYS A 452 -16.91 -2.49 14.30
C LYS A 452 -15.96 -1.80 13.35
N LEU A 453 -14.67 -2.01 13.54
CA LEU A 453 -13.63 -1.59 12.62
C LEU A 453 -13.34 -2.73 11.65
N LEU A 454 -13.40 -2.45 10.34
CA LEU A 454 -13.07 -3.41 9.28
C LEU A 454 -11.83 -2.89 8.54
N LEU A 455 -10.76 -3.68 8.51
CA LEU A 455 -9.63 -3.49 7.61
C LEU A 455 -9.73 -4.53 6.48
N CYS A 456 -9.50 -4.14 5.23
CA CYS A 456 -9.56 -5.06 4.10
C CYS A 456 -8.62 -4.70 2.94
N SER A 457 -8.18 -5.71 2.19
CA SER A 457 -7.55 -5.55 0.87
C SER A 457 -8.59 -5.19 -0.20
N ASP A 458 -8.11 -4.90 -1.42
CA ASP A 458 -8.97 -4.51 -2.54
C ASP A 458 -9.89 -5.64 -3.02
N GLY A 459 -9.45 -6.89 -2.88
CA GLY A 459 -10.24 -8.06 -3.26
C GLY A 459 -11.58 -8.17 -2.51
N LEU A 460 -11.75 -7.49 -1.37
CA LEU A 460 -13.07 -7.34 -0.75
C LEU A 460 -13.89 -6.26 -1.46
N TRP A 461 -13.41 -5.02 -1.43
CA TRP A 461 -14.23 -3.87 -1.81
C TRP A 461 -14.44 -3.77 -3.32
N GLU A 462 -13.56 -4.35 -4.14
CA GLU A 462 -13.80 -4.46 -5.59
C GLU A 462 -15.00 -5.38 -5.89
N MET A 463 -15.15 -6.46 -5.13
CA MET A 463 -16.18 -7.50 -5.37
C MET A 463 -17.49 -7.23 -4.60
N VAL A 464 -17.41 -6.53 -3.47
CA VAL A 464 -18.53 -6.31 -2.55
C VAL A 464 -18.73 -4.81 -2.33
N ARG A 465 -19.88 -4.29 -2.76
CA ARG A 465 -20.23 -2.88 -2.58
C ARG A 465 -20.51 -2.55 -1.11
N ASP A 466 -20.25 -1.30 -0.72
CA ASP A 466 -20.43 -0.79 0.65
C ASP A 466 -21.78 -1.16 1.30
N PRO A 467 -22.96 -1.04 0.63
CA PRO A 467 -24.24 -1.42 1.26
C PRO A 467 -24.35 -2.91 1.63
N GLN A 468 -23.61 -3.79 0.95
CA GLN A 468 -23.55 -5.20 1.29
C GLN A 468 -22.54 -5.46 2.42
N ILE A 469 -21.41 -4.76 2.44
CA ILE A 469 -20.46 -4.79 3.56
C ILE A 469 -21.18 -4.35 4.85
N GLU A 470 -21.90 -3.23 4.80
CA GLU A 470 -22.69 -2.72 5.92
C GLU A 470 -23.68 -3.76 6.43
N ARG A 471 -24.45 -4.38 5.53
CA ARG A 471 -25.43 -5.41 5.90
C ARG A 471 -24.77 -6.62 6.58
N ILE A 472 -23.64 -7.09 6.06
CA ILE A 472 -22.91 -8.22 6.64
C ILE A 472 -22.46 -7.85 8.06
N LEU A 473 -21.83 -6.70 8.23
CA LEU A 473 -21.39 -6.19 9.52
C LEU A 473 -22.55 -5.92 10.48
N GLY A 474 -23.74 -5.56 10.01
CA GLY A 474 -24.93 -5.35 10.83
C GLY A 474 -25.61 -6.64 11.30
N LEU A 475 -25.56 -7.72 10.50
CA LEU A 475 -26.30 -8.96 10.76
C LEU A 475 -25.61 -9.89 11.76
N ALA A 476 -24.29 -10.12 11.62
CA ALA A 476 -23.61 -11.10 12.47
C ALA A 476 -23.09 -10.44 13.75
N SER A 477 -23.48 -10.97 14.91
CA SER A 477 -22.97 -10.48 16.20
C SER A 477 -21.51 -10.86 16.46
N ASP A 478 -20.99 -11.87 15.74
CA ASP A 478 -19.63 -12.39 15.92
C ASP A 478 -18.70 -11.88 14.81
N PRO A 479 -17.62 -11.15 15.14
CA PRO A 479 -16.57 -10.75 14.21
C PRO A 479 -15.98 -11.88 13.37
N ALA A 480 -15.86 -13.10 13.91
CA ALA A 480 -15.35 -14.25 13.14
C ALA A 480 -16.33 -14.70 12.05
N GLN A 481 -17.64 -14.63 12.32
CA GLN A 481 -18.65 -14.87 11.30
C GLN A 481 -18.71 -13.73 10.28
N ASN A 482 -18.54 -12.48 10.73
CA ASN A 482 -18.44 -11.33 9.84
C ASN A 482 -17.28 -11.51 8.85
N SER A 483 -16.08 -11.86 9.30
CA SER A 483 -14.93 -12.07 8.42
C SER A 483 -15.19 -13.19 7.41
N GLN A 484 -15.77 -14.31 7.84
CA GLN A 484 -16.09 -15.41 6.92
C GLN A 484 -17.17 -15.04 5.89
N HIS A 485 -18.22 -14.33 6.30
CA HIS A 485 -19.27 -13.85 5.39
C HIS A 485 -18.76 -12.80 4.41
N LEU A 486 -17.83 -11.94 4.81
CA LEU A 486 -17.19 -10.97 3.92
C LEU A 486 -16.34 -11.67 2.86
N ILE A 487 -15.52 -12.66 3.24
CA ILE A 487 -14.77 -13.50 2.28
C ILE A 487 -15.74 -14.19 1.33
N GLN A 488 -16.78 -14.85 1.83
CA GLN A 488 -17.74 -15.55 0.99
C GLN A 488 -18.43 -14.60 0.00
N ALA A 489 -18.84 -13.41 0.45
CA ALA A 489 -19.43 -12.40 -0.40
C ALA A 489 -18.48 -11.94 -1.53
N ALA A 490 -17.18 -11.80 -1.24
CA ALA A 490 -16.18 -11.46 -2.24
C ALA A 490 -15.98 -12.58 -3.27
N LEU A 491 -15.96 -13.84 -2.81
CA LEU A 491 -15.89 -15.01 -3.70
C LEU A 491 -17.13 -15.12 -4.58
N ASP A 492 -18.32 -14.90 -4.02
CA ASP A 492 -19.60 -14.89 -4.76
C ASP A 492 -19.66 -13.73 -5.76
N GLY A 493 -19.02 -12.59 -5.44
CA GLY A 493 -18.88 -11.42 -6.31
C GLY A 493 -17.91 -11.60 -7.49
N GLY A 494 -17.13 -12.69 -7.49
CA GLY A 494 -16.24 -13.06 -8.60
C GLY A 494 -14.90 -13.63 -8.14
N GLY A 495 -14.43 -13.24 -6.94
CA GLY A 495 -13.16 -13.69 -6.37
C GLY A 495 -11.98 -13.47 -7.31
N GLU A 496 -11.87 -12.26 -7.89
CA GLU A 496 -10.85 -11.93 -8.89
C GLU A 496 -9.45 -11.80 -8.31
N ASP A 497 -9.32 -11.34 -7.07
CA ASP A 497 -8.05 -11.18 -6.37
C ASP A 497 -7.99 -11.91 -5.01
N ASN A 498 -6.83 -11.81 -4.35
CA ASN A 498 -6.64 -12.16 -2.96
C ASN A 498 -7.55 -11.30 -2.09
N VAL A 499 -8.20 -11.92 -1.10
CA VAL A 499 -9.18 -11.24 -0.24
C VAL A 499 -8.76 -11.43 1.20
N THR A 500 -8.52 -10.33 1.91
CA THR A 500 -8.10 -10.35 3.30
C THR A 500 -8.88 -9.34 4.11
N VAL A 501 -9.37 -9.76 5.27
CA VAL A 501 -10.20 -8.94 6.15
C VAL A 501 -9.84 -9.13 7.61
N VAL A 502 -9.92 -8.05 8.39
CA VAL A 502 -9.89 -8.06 9.86
C VAL A 502 -11.08 -7.24 10.37
N VAL A 503 -11.90 -7.84 11.22
CA VAL A 503 -13.05 -7.20 11.87
C VAL A 503 -12.79 -7.14 13.37
N ALA A 504 -12.69 -5.94 13.93
CA ALA A 504 -12.55 -5.72 15.36
C ALA A 504 -13.79 -5.03 15.91
N GLN A 505 -14.55 -5.73 16.76
CA GLN A 505 -15.71 -5.19 17.45
C GLN A 505 -15.37 -4.69 18.83
N VAL A 506 -15.76 -3.46 19.12
CA VAL A 506 -15.65 -2.83 20.43
C VAL A 506 -16.83 -3.26 21.29
N MET A 507 -16.58 -4.09 22.30
CA MET A 507 -17.64 -4.54 23.22
C MET A 507 -17.87 -3.55 24.34
N GLN A 508 -16.78 -2.95 24.85
CA GLN A 508 -16.78 -2.00 25.94
C GLN A 508 -15.64 -0.99 25.73
N ILE A 509 -15.84 0.23 26.19
CA ILE A 509 -14.87 1.32 26.13
C ILE A 509 -14.59 1.78 27.56
N PRO A 510 -13.35 2.22 27.87
CA PRO A 510 -13.07 2.89 29.12
C PRO A 510 -13.94 4.12 29.35
N THR A 511 -14.65 4.12 30.47
CA THR A 511 -15.27 5.35 31.00
C THR A 511 -14.14 6.29 31.39
N LEU A 512 -14.07 7.44 30.73
CA LEU A 512 -13.10 8.51 31.01
C LEU A 512 -13.30 9.11 32.40
#